data_AF-A0A530QQW2-F1
#
_entry.id   AF-A0A530QQW2-F1
#
_cell.length_a   1.000
_cell.length_b   1.000
_cell.length_c   1.000
_cell.angle_alpha   90.00
_cell.angle_beta   90.00
_cell.angle_gamma   90.00
#
_symmetry.space_group_name_H-M   'P 1'
#
loop_
_entity.id
_entity.type
_entity.pdbx_description
1 polymer ?
#
loop_
_entity_poly.entity_id
_entity_poly.type
_entity_poly.pdbx_seq_one_letter_code
_entity_poly.pdbx_strand_id
1 'polypeptide(L)'
;VPINAPGLAGSKNLGNKLAAEALLDHVIGTVEPDDPGPYDINILGEFNLSGEFWLVKPLLDRLGIRVRACIPGDARYRDIASAHRARAAMMVCSTALISLARKMEERWDIPFFEGSFYGISDTSQALRNLVRLLVRKGADPEILERTETLIAQQEAIAWKKLESYRQRLQGKRVLLNTGGVKSWSVVHALMEIGIEIVGTSIKKSTVQDKERIKQVLK
;
A
#
# COMPACT_ATOMS: atom_id res chain seq x y z
N VAL A 1 17.59 -16.76 -9.11
CA VAL A 1 16.96 -15.65 -9.86
C VAL A 1 18.04 -14.66 -10.24
N PRO A 2 18.42 -14.52 -11.53
CA PRO A 2 19.38 -13.51 -11.96
C PRO A 2 18.75 -12.12 -11.89
N ILE A 3 19.49 -11.13 -11.39
CA ILE A 3 19.06 -9.72 -11.34
C ILE A 3 20.18 -8.86 -11.90
N ASN A 4 19.99 -8.30 -13.09
CA ASN A 4 20.95 -7.39 -13.71
C ASN A 4 20.66 -5.94 -13.28
N ALA A 5 21.11 -5.57 -12.08
CA ALA A 5 20.91 -4.23 -11.51
C ALA A 5 22.24 -3.60 -11.02
N PRO A 6 23.22 -3.37 -11.91
CA PRO A 6 24.49 -2.78 -11.52
C PRO A 6 24.26 -1.34 -11.03
N GLY A 7 25.02 -0.90 -10.01
CA GLY A 7 24.83 0.42 -9.38
C GLY A 7 25.01 1.61 -10.32
N LEU A 8 25.65 1.41 -11.47
CA LEU A 8 25.83 2.42 -12.53
C LEU A 8 24.64 2.51 -13.50
N ALA A 9 23.68 1.58 -13.46
CA ALA A 9 22.55 1.55 -14.41
C ALA A 9 21.57 2.72 -14.20
N GLY A 10 21.49 3.27 -12.99
CA GLY A 10 20.63 4.42 -12.73
C GLY A 10 20.22 4.56 -11.27
N SER A 11 19.10 5.26 -11.07
CA SER A 11 18.60 5.55 -9.72
C SER A 11 18.05 4.31 -9.01
N LYS A 12 17.85 4.41 -7.68
CA LYS A 12 17.14 3.40 -6.87
C LYS A 12 15.82 2.94 -7.51
N ASN A 13 15.06 3.84 -8.15
CA ASN A 13 13.78 3.49 -8.75
C ASN A 13 13.94 2.53 -9.94
N LEU A 14 15.03 2.64 -10.71
CA LEU A 14 15.33 1.70 -11.78
C LEU A 14 15.67 0.32 -11.20
N GLY A 15 16.47 0.27 -10.13
CA GLY A 15 16.76 -0.99 -9.44
C GLY A 15 15.51 -1.70 -8.94
N ASN A 16 14.55 -0.96 -8.36
CA ASN A 16 13.26 -1.51 -7.94
C ASN A 16 12.46 -2.07 -9.14
N LYS A 17 12.45 -1.38 -10.28
CA LYS A 17 11.78 -1.83 -11.50
C LYS A 17 12.41 -3.13 -12.03
N LEU A 18 13.73 -3.19 -12.10
CA LEU A 18 14.49 -4.38 -12.55
C LEU A 18 14.26 -5.58 -11.62
N ALA A 19 14.23 -5.35 -10.30
CA ALA A 19 13.88 -6.40 -9.34
C ALA A 19 12.45 -6.91 -9.54
N ALA A 20 11.50 -6.01 -9.83
CA ALA A 20 10.12 -6.39 -10.09
C ALA A 20 9.94 -7.18 -11.40
N GLU A 21 10.71 -6.83 -12.45
CA GLU A 21 10.79 -7.61 -13.69
C GLU A 21 11.36 -9.01 -13.42
N ALA A 22 12.45 -9.11 -12.66
CA ALA A 22 13.01 -10.40 -12.28
C ALA A 22 12.03 -11.27 -11.47
N LEU A 23 11.21 -10.67 -10.59
CA LEU A 23 10.15 -11.40 -9.89
C LEU A 23 9.09 -11.94 -10.86
N LEU A 24 8.66 -11.13 -11.83
CA LEU A 24 7.67 -11.55 -12.83
C LEU A 24 8.18 -12.65 -13.76
N ASP A 25 9.45 -12.59 -14.14
CA ASP A 25 10.00 -13.48 -15.16
C ASP A 25 10.53 -14.80 -14.57
N HIS A 26 10.84 -14.83 -13.27
CA HIS A 26 11.50 -15.98 -12.64
C HIS A 26 10.85 -16.51 -11.36
N VAL A 27 9.86 -15.82 -10.77
CA VAL A 27 9.31 -16.20 -9.45
C VAL A 27 7.80 -16.30 -9.46
N ILE A 28 7.09 -15.21 -9.74
CA ILE A 28 5.62 -15.17 -9.71
C ILE A 28 5.08 -16.14 -10.77
N GLY A 29 4.17 -17.02 -10.39
CA GLY A 29 3.60 -18.03 -11.29
C GLY A 29 4.32 -19.38 -11.25
N THR A 30 5.44 -19.52 -10.51
CA THR A 30 6.20 -20.78 -10.46
C THR A 30 5.68 -21.78 -9.45
N VAL A 31 4.81 -21.36 -8.52
CA VAL A 31 4.21 -22.24 -7.51
C VAL A 31 2.70 -22.09 -7.52
N GLU A 32 2.01 -23.17 -7.86
CA GLU A 32 0.56 -23.27 -7.70
C GLU A 32 0.20 -23.56 -6.24
N PRO A 33 -0.54 -22.66 -5.55
CA PRO A 33 -1.02 -22.93 -4.20
C PRO A 33 -2.22 -23.88 -4.21
N ASP A 34 -2.34 -24.68 -3.17
CA ASP A 34 -3.45 -25.60 -2.90
C ASP A 34 -4.63 -24.93 -2.18
N ASP A 35 -4.47 -23.67 -1.77
CA ASP A 35 -5.40 -22.95 -0.91
C ASP A 35 -6.02 -21.67 -1.50
N PRO A 36 -6.14 -21.42 -2.82
CA PRO A 36 -6.57 -20.13 -3.35
C PRO A 36 -8.00 -19.74 -2.90
N GLY A 37 -8.18 -18.49 -2.50
CA GLY A 37 -9.42 -17.99 -1.91
C GLY A 37 -10.02 -16.78 -2.65
N PRO A 38 -11.33 -16.50 -2.47
CA PRO A 38 -11.98 -15.32 -3.06
C PRO A 38 -11.56 -14.00 -2.41
N TYR A 39 -10.92 -14.05 -1.22
CA TYR A 39 -10.47 -12.88 -0.46
C TYR A 39 -8.95 -12.71 -0.44
N ASP A 40 -8.25 -13.30 -1.41
CA ASP A 40 -6.79 -13.20 -1.50
C ASP A 40 -6.36 -11.89 -2.13
N ILE A 41 -5.42 -11.19 -1.50
CA ILE A 41 -4.86 -9.94 -2.03
C ILE A 41 -3.34 -9.94 -2.03
N ASN A 42 -2.76 -9.13 -2.91
CA ASN A 42 -1.35 -8.76 -2.84
C ASN A 42 -1.19 -7.33 -2.34
N ILE A 43 -0.18 -7.10 -1.49
CA ILE A 43 0.28 -5.77 -1.12
C ILE A 43 1.64 -5.55 -1.78
N LEU A 44 1.75 -4.56 -2.65
CA LEU A 44 2.93 -4.30 -3.44
C LEU A 44 3.64 -3.04 -2.92
N GLY A 45 4.94 -3.10 -2.69
CA GLY A 45 5.71 -1.92 -2.25
C GLY A 45 5.64 -1.63 -0.76
N GLU A 46 5.10 -2.57 0.02
CA GLU A 46 5.18 -2.57 1.47
C GLU A 46 6.40 -3.40 1.90
N PHE A 47 7.26 -2.80 2.72
CA PHE A 47 8.55 -3.37 3.13
C PHE A 47 8.55 -3.87 4.57
N ASN A 48 7.43 -3.70 5.28
CA ASN A 48 7.26 -4.00 6.70
C ASN A 48 8.37 -3.38 7.57
N LEU A 49 8.74 -2.14 7.27
CA LEU A 49 9.80 -1.43 7.97
C LEU A 49 9.42 -1.33 9.45
N SER A 50 10.28 -1.83 10.34
CA SER A 50 10.01 -1.85 11.79
C SER A 50 8.68 -2.51 12.19
N GLY A 51 8.15 -3.44 11.38
CA GLY A 51 6.88 -4.10 11.65
C GLY A 51 5.63 -3.26 11.36
N GLU A 52 5.75 -2.16 10.60
CA GLU A 52 4.62 -1.28 10.26
C GLU A 52 3.42 -2.05 9.68
N PHE A 53 3.66 -3.01 8.78
CA PHE A 53 2.58 -3.78 8.16
C PHE A 53 1.95 -4.79 9.12
N TRP A 54 2.67 -5.28 10.12
CA TRP A 54 2.09 -6.13 11.17
C TRP A 54 1.04 -5.41 12.01
N LEU A 55 1.02 -4.08 12.01
CA LEU A 55 -0.04 -3.29 12.66
C LEU A 55 -1.30 -3.19 11.78
N VAL A 56 -1.14 -3.31 10.46
CA VAL A 56 -2.24 -3.23 9.48
C VAL A 56 -2.88 -4.60 9.24
N LYS A 57 -2.07 -5.66 9.14
CA LYS A 57 -2.52 -7.03 8.84
C LYS A 57 -3.70 -7.51 9.71
N PRO A 58 -3.76 -7.23 11.04
CA PRO A 58 -4.89 -7.63 11.86
C PRO A 58 -6.25 -7.04 11.41
N LEU A 59 -6.25 -5.87 10.75
CA LEU A 59 -7.48 -5.30 10.18
C LEU A 59 -7.98 -6.15 9.01
N LEU A 60 -7.07 -6.59 8.14
CA LEU A 60 -7.39 -7.46 7.00
C LEU A 60 -7.83 -8.85 7.48
N ASP A 61 -7.15 -9.41 8.47
CA ASP A 61 -7.48 -10.71 9.06
C ASP A 61 -8.90 -10.71 9.66
N ARG A 62 -9.32 -9.62 10.33
CA ARG A 62 -10.70 -9.47 10.87
C ARG A 62 -11.78 -9.43 9.79
N LEU A 63 -11.43 -9.02 8.56
CA LEU A 63 -12.33 -9.06 7.42
C LEU A 63 -12.32 -10.43 6.71
N GLY A 64 -11.42 -11.34 7.10
CA GLY A 64 -11.19 -12.60 6.40
C GLY A 64 -10.38 -12.43 5.11
N ILE A 65 -9.72 -11.28 4.93
CA ILE A 65 -8.89 -11.00 3.76
C ILE A 65 -7.51 -11.59 4.01
N ARG A 66 -7.09 -12.53 3.15
CA ARG A 66 -5.77 -13.14 3.24
C ARG A 66 -4.78 -12.38 2.37
N VAL A 67 -3.71 -11.90 2.99
CA VAL A 67 -2.56 -11.37 2.26
C VAL A 67 -1.78 -12.54 1.67
N ARG A 68 -1.98 -12.82 0.36
CA ARG A 68 -1.26 -13.88 -0.36
C ARG A 68 0.22 -13.57 -0.45
N ALA A 69 0.56 -12.33 -0.82
CA ALA A 69 1.93 -11.85 -0.82
C ALA A 69 2.01 -10.37 -0.42
N CYS A 70 2.99 -10.06 0.42
CA CYS A 70 3.44 -8.69 0.67
C CYS A 70 4.81 -8.51 0.00
N ILE A 71 4.88 -7.80 -1.10
CA ILE A 71 6.10 -7.70 -1.92
C ILE A 71 6.89 -6.45 -1.52
N PRO A 72 8.04 -6.55 -0.80
CA PRO A 72 8.64 -7.77 -0.24
C PRO A 72 8.49 -7.93 1.29
N GLY A 73 7.82 -7.03 2.00
CA GLY A 73 7.82 -6.98 3.47
C GLY A 73 7.40 -8.29 4.14
N ASP A 74 8.33 -8.90 4.89
CA ASP A 74 8.18 -10.20 5.58
C ASP A 74 7.69 -11.38 4.72
N ALA A 75 7.67 -11.25 3.39
CA ALA A 75 7.24 -12.35 2.52
C ALA A 75 8.25 -13.50 2.50
N ARG A 76 7.72 -14.72 2.36
CA ARG A 76 8.49 -15.91 2.01
C ARG A 76 8.47 -16.10 0.49
N TYR A 77 9.44 -16.87 -0.01
CA TYR A 77 9.54 -17.15 -1.44
C TYR A 77 8.23 -17.75 -2.01
N ARG A 78 7.61 -18.70 -1.29
CA ARG A 78 6.37 -19.35 -1.70
C ARG A 78 5.20 -18.37 -1.84
N ASP A 79 5.14 -17.37 -0.97
CA ASP A 79 4.12 -16.31 -1.01
C ASP A 79 4.22 -15.55 -2.33
N ILE A 80 5.43 -15.08 -2.66
CA ILE A 80 5.70 -14.34 -3.90
C ILE A 80 5.50 -15.23 -5.13
N ALA A 81 5.98 -16.48 -5.08
CA ALA A 81 5.86 -17.42 -6.19
C ALA A 81 4.42 -17.79 -6.54
N SER A 82 3.50 -17.69 -5.57
CA SER A 82 2.07 -17.94 -5.73
C SER A 82 1.21 -16.67 -5.80
N ALA A 83 1.84 -15.49 -5.89
CA ALA A 83 1.15 -14.20 -5.89
C ALA A 83 0.18 -14.02 -7.08
N HIS A 84 0.36 -14.78 -8.15
CA HIS A 84 -0.54 -14.78 -9.33
C HIS A 84 -1.94 -15.33 -9.05
N ARG A 85 -2.18 -15.93 -7.87
CA ARG A 85 -3.50 -16.41 -7.45
C ARG A 85 -4.32 -15.43 -6.63
N ALA A 86 -3.79 -14.25 -6.33
CA ALA A 86 -4.57 -13.21 -5.66
C ALA A 86 -5.73 -12.70 -6.54
N ARG A 87 -6.74 -12.12 -5.91
CA ARG A 87 -7.92 -11.54 -6.57
C ARG A 87 -7.82 -10.04 -6.78
N ALA A 88 -7.06 -9.34 -5.95
CA ALA A 88 -6.80 -7.91 -6.11
C ALA A 88 -5.41 -7.57 -5.59
N ALA A 89 -4.91 -6.40 -5.96
CA ALA A 89 -3.68 -5.86 -5.41
C ALA A 89 -3.83 -4.41 -4.95
N MET A 90 -3.04 -4.01 -3.97
CA MET A 90 -2.85 -2.62 -3.59
C MET A 90 -1.38 -2.28 -3.69
N MET A 91 -1.06 -1.17 -4.34
CA MET A 91 0.29 -0.62 -4.30
C MET A 91 0.41 0.41 -3.19
N VAL A 92 1.30 0.13 -2.26
CA VAL A 92 1.69 1.01 -1.16
C VAL A 92 2.93 1.79 -1.58
N CYS A 93 2.81 3.11 -1.63
CA CYS A 93 3.94 4.04 -1.59
C CYS A 93 5.09 3.77 -2.59
N SER A 94 4.83 3.23 -3.79
CA SER A 94 5.92 2.92 -4.74
C SER A 94 5.47 2.99 -6.20
N THR A 95 5.76 4.12 -6.82
CA THR A 95 5.66 4.27 -8.29
C THR A 95 6.64 3.36 -9.03
N ALA A 96 7.65 2.82 -8.35
CA ALA A 96 8.60 1.88 -8.95
C ALA A 96 8.00 0.49 -9.21
N LEU A 97 6.89 0.13 -8.55
CA LEU A 97 6.20 -1.16 -8.76
C LEU A 97 4.93 -1.04 -9.61
N ILE A 98 4.64 0.14 -10.19
CA ILE A 98 3.51 0.32 -11.12
C ILE A 98 3.57 -0.66 -12.30
N SER A 99 4.76 -0.94 -12.82
CA SER A 99 4.95 -1.89 -13.91
C SER A 99 4.67 -3.32 -13.49
N LEU A 100 4.93 -3.67 -12.23
CA LEU A 100 4.57 -4.97 -11.68
C LEU A 100 3.06 -5.12 -11.63
N ALA A 101 2.37 -4.15 -11.03
CA ALA A 101 0.92 -4.19 -10.88
C ALA A 101 0.20 -4.25 -12.23
N ARG A 102 0.60 -3.42 -13.20
CA ARG A 102 0.05 -3.47 -14.58
C ARG A 102 0.26 -4.82 -15.25
N LYS A 103 1.46 -5.38 -15.18
CA LYS A 103 1.73 -6.71 -15.74
C LYS A 103 0.95 -7.82 -15.01
N MET A 104 0.68 -7.67 -13.71
CA MET A 104 -0.18 -8.62 -12.97
C MET A 104 -1.65 -8.52 -13.41
N GLU A 105 -2.14 -7.32 -13.66
CA GLU A 105 -3.46 -7.08 -14.24
C GLU A 105 -3.55 -7.69 -15.66
N GLU A 106 -2.57 -7.43 -16.52
CA GLU A 106 -2.52 -7.95 -17.90
C GLU A 106 -2.39 -9.48 -17.97
N ARG A 107 -1.54 -10.10 -17.13
CA ARG A 107 -1.25 -11.54 -17.20
C ARG A 107 -2.25 -12.42 -16.44
N TRP A 108 -2.81 -11.92 -15.35
CA TRP A 108 -3.61 -12.72 -14.41
C TRP A 108 -4.95 -12.07 -14.02
N ASP A 109 -5.32 -10.95 -14.63
CA ASP A 109 -6.56 -10.21 -14.33
C ASP A 109 -6.66 -9.85 -12.84
N ILE A 110 -5.55 -9.40 -12.25
CA ILE A 110 -5.48 -8.93 -10.86
C ILE A 110 -5.61 -7.40 -10.87
N PRO A 111 -6.82 -6.83 -10.69
CA PRO A 111 -7.00 -5.39 -10.65
C PRO A 111 -6.27 -4.80 -9.45
N PHE A 112 -5.82 -3.56 -9.59
CA PHE A 112 -5.10 -2.87 -8.52
C PHE A 112 -5.49 -1.40 -8.38
N PHE A 113 -5.10 -0.82 -7.24
CA PHE A 113 -5.16 0.61 -7.01
C PHE A 113 -3.94 1.07 -6.20
N GLU A 114 -3.66 2.38 -6.24
CA GLU A 114 -2.67 3.01 -5.37
C GLU A 114 -3.33 3.49 -4.09
N GLY A 115 -2.70 3.21 -2.94
CA GLY A 115 -3.21 3.66 -1.65
C GLY A 115 -2.13 3.73 -0.56
N SER A 116 -2.57 4.06 0.64
CA SER A 116 -1.73 4.29 1.81
C SER A 116 -2.37 3.65 3.04
N PHE A 117 -1.52 3.16 3.96
CA PHE A 117 -1.91 2.77 5.32
C PHE A 117 -1.41 3.76 6.38
N TYR A 118 -0.93 4.94 5.95
CA TYR A 118 -0.51 6.01 6.83
C TYR A 118 -1.66 7.01 7.00
N GLY A 119 -2.12 7.17 8.23
CA GLY A 119 -3.29 7.99 8.56
C GLY A 119 -4.57 7.16 8.64
N ILE A 120 -5.52 7.67 9.40
CA ILE A 120 -6.80 7.03 9.67
C ILE A 120 -7.63 6.97 8.38
N SER A 121 -7.79 8.12 7.72
CA SER A 121 -8.66 8.27 6.54
C SER A 121 -8.14 7.46 5.35
N ASP A 122 -6.83 7.50 5.12
CA ASP A 122 -6.17 6.76 4.04
C ASP A 122 -6.28 5.24 4.25
N THR A 123 -6.08 4.77 5.49
CA THR A 123 -6.25 3.35 5.83
C THR A 123 -7.70 2.90 5.59
N SER A 124 -8.68 3.68 6.04
CA SER A 124 -10.09 3.39 5.80
C SER A 124 -10.43 3.35 4.31
N GLN A 125 -9.90 4.30 3.53
CA GLN A 125 -10.11 4.32 2.08
C GLN A 125 -9.44 3.13 1.37
N ALA A 126 -8.25 2.71 1.84
CA ALA A 126 -7.58 1.53 1.33
C ALA A 126 -8.39 0.25 1.57
N LEU A 127 -8.94 0.08 2.79
CA LEU A 127 -9.83 -1.04 3.11
C LEU A 127 -11.05 -1.05 2.19
N ARG A 128 -11.74 0.09 2.03
CA ARG A 128 -12.90 0.22 1.12
C ARG A 128 -12.56 -0.15 -0.32
N ASN A 129 -11.43 0.32 -0.83
CA ASN A 129 -11.01 0.05 -2.20
C ASN A 129 -10.66 -1.42 -2.42
N LEU A 130 -9.95 -2.05 -1.47
CA LEU A 130 -9.66 -3.49 -1.51
C LEU A 130 -10.95 -4.31 -1.61
N VAL A 131 -11.91 -4.08 -0.73
CA VAL A 131 -13.15 -4.87 -0.72
C VAL A 131 -14.03 -4.63 -1.94
N ARG A 132 -14.04 -3.41 -2.49
CA ARG A 132 -14.69 -3.13 -3.78
C ARG A 132 -14.09 -3.93 -4.93
N LEU A 133 -12.76 -4.06 -4.98
CA LEU A 133 -12.11 -4.89 -5.99
C LEU A 133 -12.41 -6.38 -5.78
N LEU A 134 -12.37 -6.86 -4.54
CA LEU A 134 -12.72 -8.26 -4.23
C LEU A 134 -14.15 -8.60 -4.64
N VAL A 135 -15.13 -7.74 -4.34
CA VAL A 135 -16.53 -7.94 -4.76
C VAL A 135 -16.67 -7.92 -6.28
N ARG A 136 -15.98 -6.99 -6.98
CA ARG A 136 -15.94 -7.01 -8.46
C ARG A 136 -15.37 -8.30 -9.02
N LYS A 137 -14.50 -8.97 -8.27
CA LYS A 137 -13.89 -10.26 -8.61
C LYS A 137 -14.66 -11.47 -8.09
N GLY A 138 -15.90 -11.27 -7.60
CA GLY A 138 -16.83 -12.33 -7.23
C GLY A 138 -16.84 -12.72 -5.75
N ALA A 139 -16.22 -11.93 -4.87
CA ALA A 139 -16.36 -12.13 -3.42
C ALA A 139 -17.76 -11.73 -2.92
N ASP A 140 -18.19 -12.30 -1.79
CA ASP A 140 -19.51 -12.00 -1.19
C ASP A 140 -19.65 -10.50 -0.89
N PRO A 141 -20.69 -9.81 -1.42
CA PRO A 141 -20.96 -8.40 -1.14
C PRO A 141 -21.12 -8.04 0.34
N GLU A 142 -21.45 -8.98 1.24
CA GLU A 142 -21.56 -8.74 2.69
C GLU A 142 -20.27 -8.16 3.29
N ILE A 143 -19.11 -8.43 2.67
CA ILE A 143 -17.83 -7.87 3.13
C ILE A 143 -17.82 -6.34 3.13
N LEU A 144 -18.62 -5.68 2.28
CA LEU A 144 -18.70 -4.22 2.23
C LEU A 144 -19.23 -3.65 3.55
N GLU A 145 -20.33 -4.19 4.07
CA GLU A 145 -20.94 -3.75 5.33
C GLU A 145 -20.07 -4.09 6.54
N ARG A 146 -19.50 -5.31 6.56
CA ARG A 146 -18.54 -5.72 7.59
C ARG A 146 -17.31 -4.80 7.63
N THR A 147 -16.87 -4.32 6.47
CA THR A 147 -15.76 -3.37 6.35
C THR A 147 -16.11 -2.01 6.91
N GLU A 148 -17.28 -1.45 6.58
CA GLU A 148 -17.70 -0.16 7.16
C GLU A 148 -17.89 -0.25 8.68
N THR A 149 -18.43 -1.37 9.17
CA THR A 149 -18.55 -1.62 10.62
C THR A 149 -17.18 -1.65 11.30
N LEU A 150 -16.20 -2.36 10.71
CA LEU A 150 -14.84 -2.39 11.22
C LEU A 150 -14.20 -1.00 11.21
N ILE A 151 -14.33 -0.28 10.10
CA ILE A 151 -13.79 1.08 9.93
C ILE A 151 -14.33 1.99 11.03
N ALA A 152 -15.66 2.07 11.19
CA ALA A 152 -16.27 2.94 12.19
C ALA A 152 -15.74 2.65 13.62
N GLN A 153 -15.59 1.38 13.97
CA GLN A 153 -15.02 0.97 15.26
C GLN A 153 -13.55 1.39 15.42
N GLN A 154 -12.71 1.14 14.40
CA GLN A 154 -11.28 1.43 14.49
C GLN A 154 -10.97 2.92 14.40
N GLU A 155 -11.70 3.66 13.57
CA GLU A 155 -11.61 5.12 13.52
C GLU A 155 -11.94 5.73 14.87
N ALA A 156 -13.05 5.34 15.51
CA ALA A 156 -13.41 5.84 16.83
C ALA A 156 -12.31 5.62 17.88
N ILE A 157 -11.67 4.44 17.88
CA ILE A 157 -10.54 4.12 18.75
C ILE A 157 -9.32 5.00 18.42
N ALA A 158 -8.99 5.14 17.14
CA ALA A 158 -7.83 5.89 16.69
C ALA A 158 -7.97 7.39 16.98
N TRP A 159 -9.12 8.00 16.64
CA TRP A 159 -9.41 9.40 16.93
C TRP A 159 -9.35 9.70 18.43
N LYS A 160 -9.95 8.85 19.27
CA LYS A 160 -9.89 9.00 20.73
C LYS A 160 -8.45 8.97 21.25
N LYS A 161 -7.60 8.09 20.71
CA LYS A 161 -6.17 8.04 21.07
C LYS A 161 -5.39 9.25 20.57
N LEU A 162 -5.75 9.80 19.41
CA LEU A 162 -5.09 10.97 18.83
C LEU A 162 -5.40 12.27 19.57
N GLU A 163 -6.53 12.35 20.27
CA GLU A 163 -6.96 13.59 20.95
C GLU A 163 -5.90 14.14 21.92
N SER A 164 -5.25 13.27 22.69
CA SER A 164 -4.19 13.68 23.63
C SER A 164 -2.97 14.30 22.95
N TYR A 165 -2.71 13.91 21.70
CA TYR A 165 -1.60 14.45 20.91
C TYR A 165 -2.01 15.70 20.16
N ARG A 166 -3.25 15.76 19.67
CA ARG A 166 -3.79 16.90 18.91
C ARG A 166 -3.64 18.21 19.69
N GLN A 167 -3.96 18.22 20.98
CA GLN A 167 -3.80 19.40 21.84
C GLN A 167 -2.37 19.98 21.85
N ARG A 168 -1.36 19.11 21.68
CA ARG A 168 0.06 19.51 21.70
C ARG A 168 0.62 19.85 20.32
N LEU A 169 0.01 19.30 19.27
CA LEU A 169 0.53 19.31 17.90
C LEU A 169 -0.26 20.23 16.96
N GLN A 170 -1.48 20.62 17.34
CA GLN A 170 -2.32 21.53 16.56
C GLN A 170 -1.58 22.84 16.27
N GLY A 171 -1.56 23.25 15.00
CA GLY A 171 -0.91 24.47 14.51
C GLY A 171 0.62 24.41 14.48
N LYS A 172 1.25 23.28 14.86
CA LYS A 172 2.69 23.10 14.66
C LYS A 172 2.97 22.97 13.16
N ARG A 173 4.07 23.55 12.72
CA ARG A 173 4.46 23.64 11.31
C ARG A 173 5.60 22.68 11.03
N VAL A 174 5.48 21.87 9.97
CA VAL A 174 6.50 20.86 9.60
C VAL A 174 6.88 21.00 8.12
N LEU A 175 8.18 20.92 7.86
CA LEU A 175 8.75 20.74 6.53
C LEU A 175 9.14 19.26 6.36
N LEU A 176 8.62 18.61 5.33
CA LEU A 176 8.93 17.20 5.06
C LEU A 176 10.06 17.07 4.04
N ASN A 177 11.16 16.43 4.43
CA ASN A 177 12.22 16.05 3.51
C ASN A 177 12.43 14.53 3.52
N THR A 178 11.45 13.81 2.98
CA THR A 178 11.51 12.36 2.86
C THR A 178 11.88 11.95 1.43
N GLY A 179 12.37 10.72 1.26
CA GLY A 179 12.58 10.14 -0.05
C GLY A 179 11.30 9.55 -0.65
N GLY A 180 11.12 9.65 -1.97
CA GLY A 180 10.10 8.92 -2.75
C GLY A 180 8.67 9.31 -2.39
N VAL A 181 7.77 8.32 -2.36
CA VAL A 181 6.32 8.47 -2.14
C VAL A 181 5.95 8.69 -0.66
N LYS A 182 6.86 8.41 0.28
CA LYS A 182 6.61 8.65 1.72
C LYS A 182 6.31 10.12 2.05
N SER A 183 6.70 11.05 1.17
CA SER A 183 6.40 12.48 1.33
C SER A 183 4.91 12.79 1.24
N TRP A 184 4.10 11.93 0.62
CA TRP A 184 2.65 12.11 0.54
C TRP A 184 1.93 11.33 1.64
N SER A 185 2.25 10.05 1.82
CA SER A 185 1.50 9.18 2.73
C SER A 185 1.52 9.69 4.19
N VAL A 186 2.61 10.34 4.60
CA VAL A 186 2.73 10.92 5.94
C VAL A 186 2.04 12.28 6.06
N VAL A 187 1.77 12.99 4.96
CA VAL A 187 1.10 14.30 4.97
C VAL A 187 -0.29 14.18 5.56
N HIS A 188 -1.10 13.22 5.10
CA HIS A 188 -2.44 13.02 5.63
C HIS A 188 -2.42 12.72 7.13
N ALA A 189 -1.58 11.79 7.57
CA ALA A 189 -1.45 11.44 8.99
C ALA A 189 -1.06 12.66 9.87
N LEU A 190 -0.19 13.54 9.38
CA LEU A 190 0.20 14.75 10.11
C LEU A 190 -0.93 15.80 10.13
N MET A 191 -1.64 15.97 9.03
CA MET A 191 -2.79 16.88 8.96
C MET A 191 -3.93 16.44 9.88
N GLU A 192 -4.17 15.13 9.99
CA GLU A 192 -5.20 14.57 10.88
C GLU A 192 -4.97 14.93 12.36
N ILE A 193 -3.71 15.11 12.77
CA ILE A 193 -3.33 15.51 14.13
C ILE A 193 -3.19 17.03 14.30
N GLY A 194 -3.56 17.80 13.28
CA GLY A 194 -3.57 19.26 13.29
C GLY A 194 -2.24 19.92 12.96
N ILE A 195 -1.26 19.18 12.42
CA ILE A 195 0.01 19.75 11.98
C ILE A 195 -0.14 20.38 10.59
N GLU A 196 0.40 21.59 10.44
CA GLU A 196 0.46 22.31 9.18
C GLU A 196 1.70 21.90 8.39
N ILE A 197 1.50 21.40 7.18
CA ILE A 197 2.60 21.11 6.25
C ILE A 197 2.95 22.39 5.50
N VAL A 198 4.12 22.95 5.78
CA VAL A 198 4.57 24.21 5.16
C VAL A 198 5.45 24.01 3.93
N GLY A 199 5.81 22.75 3.66
CA GLY A 199 6.52 22.36 2.46
C GLY A 199 6.90 20.88 2.50
N THR A 200 7.09 20.30 1.31
CA THR A 200 7.53 18.91 1.16
C THR A 200 8.51 18.78 0.00
N SER A 201 9.49 17.91 0.14
CA SER A 201 10.48 17.60 -0.89
C SER A 201 9.85 16.78 -2.01
N ILE A 202 9.86 17.33 -3.23
CA ILE A 202 9.31 16.69 -4.44
C ILE A 202 10.37 16.02 -5.31
N LYS A 203 11.62 15.94 -4.84
CA LYS A 203 12.78 15.51 -5.66
C LYS A 203 12.62 14.10 -6.24
N LYS A 204 11.83 13.25 -5.58
CA LYS A 204 11.59 11.86 -5.96
C LYS A 204 10.10 11.54 -6.22
N SER A 205 9.26 12.57 -6.31
CA SER A 205 7.81 12.46 -6.51
C SER A 205 7.48 12.44 -8.01
N THR A 206 6.45 11.69 -8.39
CA THR A 206 5.96 11.68 -9.78
C THR A 206 5.23 12.98 -10.14
N VAL A 207 4.85 13.14 -11.41
CA VAL A 207 4.07 14.31 -11.85
C VAL A 207 2.72 14.35 -11.14
N GLN A 208 2.01 13.22 -11.03
CA GLN A 208 0.74 13.13 -10.30
C GLN A 208 0.90 13.42 -8.81
N ASP A 209 1.96 12.94 -8.16
CA ASP A 209 2.23 13.27 -6.76
C ASP A 209 2.43 14.78 -6.57
N LYS A 210 3.15 15.44 -7.49
CA LYS A 210 3.37 16.89 -7.46
C LYS A 210 2.07 17.68 -7.62
N GLU A 211 1.15 17.22 -8.46
CA GLU A 211 -0.17 17.86 -8.63
C GLU A 211 -1.02 17.75 -7.37
N ARG A 212 -1.07 16.57 -6.75
CA ARG A 212 -1.77 16.37 -5.47
C ARG A 212 -1.19 17.22 -4.34
N ILE A 213 0.14 17.30 -4.25
CA ILE A 213 0.83 18.17 -3.28
C ILE A 213 0.42 19.64 -3.46
N LYS A 214 0.31 20.13 -4.71
CA LYS A 214 -0.13 21.51 -4.99
C LYS A 214 -1.58 21.78 -4.57
N GLN A 215 -2.44 20.76 -4.55
CA GLN A 215 -3.83 20.93 -4.10
C GLN A 215 -3.94 20.99 -2.58
N VAL A 216 -3.07 20.28 -1.85
CA VAL A 216 -3.09 20.19 -0.39
C VAL A 216 -2.31 21.33 0.29
N LEU A 217 -1.25 21.86 -0.34
CA LEU A 217 -0.44 22.96 0.20
C LEU A 217 -0.94 24.36 -0.18
N LYS A 218 -2.17 24.48 -0.70
CA LYS A 218 -2.83 25.77 -0.97
C LYS A 218 -3.58 26.24 0.28
#